data_AF-A0A3N4LWY1-F1
#
_entry.id   AF-A0A3N4LWY1-F1
#
_cell.length_a   1.000
_cell.length_b   1.000
_cell.length_c   1.000
_cell.angle_alpha   90.00
_cell.angle_beta   90.00
_cell.angle_gamma   90.00
#
_symmetry.space_group_name_H-M   'P 1'
#
loop_
_entity.id
_entity.type
_entity.pdbx_description
1 polymer ?
#
loop_
_entity_poly.entity_id
_entity_poly.type
_entity_poly.pdbx_seq_one_letter_code
_entity_poly.pdbx_strand_id
1 'polypeptide(L)' 'GLSGLWTEGRPRGVTLEDISRWTAYATAKQVGLLGQKGALEAGWDADVCIFDPEASFKV' A
#
# COMPACT_ATOMS: atom_id res chain seq x y z
N GLY A 1 -7.46 -2.22 6.64
CA GLY A 1 -7.41 -2.50 5.19
C GLY A 1 -6.16 -3.27 4.84
N LEU A 2 -5.00 -2.60 4.88
CA LEU A 2 -3.68 -3.18 4.58
C LEU A 2 -3.41 -4.53 5.27
N SER A 3 -3.55 -4.61 6.60
CA SER A 3 -3.33 -5.85 7.36
C SER A 3 -4.22 -7.00 6.89
N GLY A 4 -5.51 -6.75 6.64
CA GLY A 4 -6.41 -7.78 6.10
C GLY A 4 -6.05 -8.23 4.69
N LEU A 5 -5.71 -7.28 3.81
CA LEU A 5 -5.24 -7.60 2.45
C LEU A 5 -3.94 -8.40 2.46
N TRP A 6 -3.01 -8.09 3.37
CA TRP A 6 -1.76 -8.84 3.52
C TRP A 6 -1.99 -10.24 4.07
N THR A 7 -2.65 -10.35 5.23
CA THR A 7 -2.87 -11.63 5.93
C THR A 7 -3.59 -12.64 5.03
N GLU A 8 -4.63 -12.19 4.31
CA GLU A 8 -5.38 -13.07 3.41
C GLU A 8 -4.74 -13.18 2.02
N GLY A 9 -4.11 -12.14 1.51
CA GLY A 9 -3.53 -12.13 0.17
C GLY A 9 -2.25 -12.95 0.06
N ARG A 10 -1.40 -12.92 1.09
CA ARG A 10 -0.07 -13.56 1.08
C ARG A 10 -0.12 -15.06 0.74
N PRO A 11 -1.00 -15.90 1.33
CA PRO A 11 -1.13 -17.31 0.94
C PRO A 11 -1.57 -17.54 -0.52
N ARG A 12 -2.13 -16.51 -1.16
CA ARG A 12 -2.64 -16.53 -2.54
C ARG A 12 -1.67 -15.91 -3.54
N GLY A 13 -0.46 -15.55 -3.10
CA GLY A 13 0.59 -14.97 -3.94
C GLY A 13 0.50 -13.45 -4.15
N VAL A 14 -0.36 -12.75 -3.41
CA VAL A 14 -0.44 -11.28 -3.45
C VAL A 14 0.82 -10.68 -2.84
N THR A 15 1.44 -9.71 -3.53
CA THR A 15 2.64 -9.02 -3.04
C THR A 15 2.31 -7.66 -2.41
N LEU A 16 3.29 -7.05 -1.72
CA LEU A 16 3.13 -5.68 -1.22
C LEU A 16 3.02 -4.66 -2.37
N GLU A 17 3.66 -4.92 -3.50
CA GLU A 17 3.53 -4.10 -4.72
C GLU A 17 2.11 -4.14 -5.28
N ASP A 18 1.45 -5.30 -5.27
CA ASP A 18 0.05 -5.42 -5.68
C ASP A 18 -0.86 -4.60 -4.78
N ILE A 19 -0.70 -4.75 -3.46
CA ILE A 19 -1.48 -4.00 -2.48
C ILE A 19 -1.23 -2.50 -2.63
N SER A 20 0.03 -2.07 -2.70
CA SER A 20 0.41 -0.66 -2.90
C SER A 20 -0.17 -0.09 -4.20
N ARG A 21 -0.15 -0.87 -5.29
CA ARG A 21 -0.76 -0.49 -6.56
C ARG A 21 -2.27 -0.28 -6.42
N TRP A 22 -2.99 -1.18 -5.74
CA TRP A 22 -4.44 -1.09 -5.59
C TRP A 22 -4.87 0.02 -4.63
N THR A 23 -4.18 0.17 -3.51
CA THR A 23 -4.63 1.02 -2.39
C THR A 23 -3.96 2.39 -2.33
N ALA A 24 -2.88 2.61 -3.08
CA ALA A 24 -2.16 3.87 -3.11
C ALA A 24 -2.09 4.45 -4.53
N TYR A 25 -1.32 3.85 -5.43
CA TYR A 25 -1.10 4.40 -6.77
C TYR A 25 -2.41 4.52 -7.59
N ALA A 26 -3.19 3.45 -7.68
CA ALA A 26 -4.44 3.45 -8.45
C ALA A 26 -5.48 4.41 -7.86
N THR A 27 -5.57 4.49 -6.53
CA THR A 27 -6.48 5.42 -5.84
C THR A 27 -6.06 6.87 -6.08
N ALA A 28 -4.76 7.20 -5.94
CA ALA A 28 -4.26 8.54 -6.23
C ALA A 28 -4.53 8.94 -7.67
N LYS A 29 -4.35 8.02 -8.63
CA LYS A 29 -4.74 8.25 -10.03
C LYS A 29 -6.24 8.49 -10.17
N GLN A 30 -7.07 7.67 -9.55
CA GLN A 30 -8.54 7.76 -9.64
C GLN A 30 -9.09 9.07 -9.08
N VAL A 31 -8.50 9.59 -8.01
CA VAL A 31 -8.97 10.81 -7.33
C VAL A 31 -8.21 12.08 -7.72
N GLY A 32 -7.30 12.00 -8.70
CA GLY A 32 -6.58 13.17 -9.24
C GLY A 32 -5.41 13.66 -8.38
N LEU A 33 -4.85 12.81 -7.51
CA LEU A 33 -3.71 13.12 -6.64
C LEU A 33 -2.37 12.53 -7.14
N LEU A 34 -2.34 11.96 -8.33
CA LEU A 34 -1.11 11.42 -8.91
C LEU A 34 -0.09 12.55 -9.18
N GLY A 35 1.17 12.34 -8.82
CA GLY A 35 2.19 13.39 -8.79
C GLY A 35 2.37 14.03 -7.41
N GLN A 36 1.50 13.69 -6.45
CA GLN A 36 1.60 14.13 -5.05
C GLN A 36 1.49 12.97 -4.06
N LYS A 37 0.60 11.99 -4.31
CA LYS A 37 0.35 10.84 -3.42
C LYS A 37 0.44 9.52 -4.18
N GLY A 38 0.80 8.44 -3.48
CA GLY A 38 0.69 7.08 -3.99
C GLY A 38 1.93 6.53 -4.70
N ALA A 39 3.07 7.21 -4.62
CA ALA A 39 4.38 6.70 -5.05
C ALA A 39 5.49 7.18 -4.10
N LEU A 40 6.62 6.46 -4.11
CA LEU A 40 7.84 6.83 -3.40
C LEU A 40 8.80 7.49 -4.38
N GLU A 41 8.61 8.78 -4.61
CA GLU A 41 9.37 9.56 -5.59
C GLU A 41 9.72 10.95 -5.03
N ALA A 42 10.83 11.52 -5.50
CA ALA A 42 11.24 12.85 -5.07
C ALA A 42 10.22 13.91 -5.50
N GLY A 43 9.87 14.82 -4.58
CA GLY A 43 8.89 15.88 -4.80
C GLY A 43 7.44 15.48 -4.51
N TRP A 44 7.18 14.21 -4.18
CA TRP A 44 5.88 13.73 -3.71
C TRP A 44 5.79 13.87 -2.19
N ASP A 45 4.58 13.83 -1.65
CA ASP A 45 4.37 13.90 -0.21
C ASP A 45 4.95 12.66 0.48
N ALA A 46 5.51 12.86 1.67
CA ALA A 46 6.19 11.82 2.45
C ALA A 46 5.21 10.89 3.22
N ASP A 47 4.13 10.47 2.57
CA ASP A 47 3.16 9.51 3.12
C ASP A 47 3.70 8.09 2.95
N VAL A 48 4.48 7.64 3.94
CA VAL A 48 5.18 6.35 3.91
C VAL A 48 4.68 5.40 5.00
N CYS A 49 4.72 4.10 4.71
CA CYS A 49 4.43 3.04 5.67
C CYS A 49 5.61 2.07 5.72
N ILE A 50 6.20 1.91 6.91
CA ILE A 50 7.13 0.83 7.19
C ILE A 50 6.30 -0.38 7.60
N PHE A 51 6.44 -1.47 6.87
CA PHE A 51 5.60 -2.66 7.04
C PHE A 51 6.45 -3.85 7.46
N ASP A 52 6.16 -4.41 8.64
CA ASP A 52 6.73 -5.68 9.10
C ASP A 52 5.81 -6.83 8.68
N PRO A 53 6.21 -7.68 7.72
CA PRO A 53 5.37 -8.75 7.19
C PRO A 53 5.11 -9.90 8.17
N GLU A 54 5.89 -10.02 9.25
CA GLU A 54 5.81 -11.09 10.24
C GLU A 54 5.18 -10.63 11.57
N ALA A 55 4.92 -9.33 11.72
CA ALA A 55 4.26 -8.79 12.91
C ALA A 55 2.83 -9.33 13.04
N SER A 56 2.41 -9.60 14.28
CA SER A 56 1.05 -10.00 14.63
C SER A 56 0.46 -9.09 15.71
N PHE A 57 -0.86 -8.91 15.70
CA PHE A 57 -1.59 -8.10 16.67
C PHE A 57 -2.99 -8.69 16.90
N LYS A 58 -3.62 -8.31 18.02
CA LYS A 58 -5.01 -8.68 18.33
C LYS A 58 -5.96 -7.63 17.78
N VAL A 59 -7.06 -8.07 17.17
CA VAL A 59 -8.14 -7.25 16.61
C VAL A 59 -9.38 -7.33 17.50
#